data_AF-A0A0F3NH06-F1
#
_entry.id   AF-A0A0F3NH06-F1
#
_cell.length_a   1.000
_cell.length_b   1.000
_cell.length_c   1.000
_cell.angle_alpha   90.00
_cell.angle_beta   90.00
_cell.angle_gamma   90.00
#
_symmetry.space_group_name_H-M   'P 1'
#
loop_
_entity.id
_entity.type
_entity.pdbx_description
1 polymer ?
#
loop_
_entity_poly.entity_id
_entity_poly.type
_entity_poly.pdbx_seq_one_letter_code
_entity_poly.pdbx_strand_id
1 'polypeptide(L)'
;MNDIMDYTSSINIDYLSQKVAIEGTLKAWKSSNMVERMFLYGWDLRPQRNTDTNSFKRWQSSFFVNRKIMLITLLDIIQDVLQCSGIDKLTVNIQNIDKAIYGYSISKKLSAWDIIKELQSVYNFTIREESNQITLYSMPPENVIAISKNDIEVENCTVTRTAANLHNTPVLFYISMRFDYQIRSQSYSTHKTTHNITDTVHTSLVLDDKQAEKIVLHTYDEIITKNTIYKMTLPLRYLHLKIGDIIEVKLEYLNDTIKIMEMRILSTHIHIMGYACSVAPFNAGVFPI
;
A
#
# COMPACT_ATOMS: atom_id res chain seq x y z
N MET A 1 24.19 39.88 0.68
CA MET A 1 22.74 39.62 0.61
C MET A 1 22.59 38.13 0.87
N ASN A 2 22.52 37.76 2.16
CA ASN A 2 22.51 36.38 2.62
C ASN A 2 21.07 36.00 2.91
N ASP A 3 20.32 35.63 1.86
CA ASP A 3 19.08 34.88 2.04
C ASP A 3 19.46 33.43 2.29
N ILE A 4 19.93 33.16 3.51
CA ILE A 4 19.94 31.80 4.03
C ILE A 4 18.48 31.49 4.31
N MET A 5 17.81 30.81 3.35
CA MET A 5 16.46 30.32 3.55
C MET A 5 16.36 29.59 4.89
N ASP A 6 15.43 30.03 5.72
CA ASP A 6 15.20 29.49 7.05
C ASP A 6 14.47 28.13 6.92
N TYR A 7 15.24 27.04 6.94
CA TYR A 7 14.77 25.65 6.82
C TYR A 7 14.23 25.09 8.15
N THR A 8 13.61 25.92 9.00
CA THR A 8 13.05 25.52 10.31
C THR A 8 11.62 24.99 10.25
N SER A 9 10.96 25.08 9.09
CA SER A 9 9.68 24.39 8.86
C SER A 9 9.91 22.89 8.59
N SER A 10 8.99 22.04 9.03
CA SER A 10 8.99 20.62 8.66
C SER A 10 8.71 20.48 7.16
N ILE A 11 9.74 20.60 6.34
CA ILE A 11 9.61 20.43 4.88
C ILE A 11 9.29 18.96 4.64
N ASN A 12 8.08 18.69 4.18
CA ASN A 12 7.71 17.38 3.70
C ASN A 12 8.36 17.20 2.32
N ILE A 13 9.49 16.49 2.29
CA ILE A 13 10.27 16.28 1.05
C ILE A 13 9.64 15.13 0.28
N ASP A 14 9.06 15.45 -0.88
CA ASP A 14 8.57 14.43 -1.82
C ASP A 14 9.63 14.12 -2.87
N TYR A 15 10.34 13.00 -2.69
CA TYR A 15 11.35 12.52 -3.62
C TYR A 15 10.75 12.01 -4.94
N LEU A 16 9.51 11.52 -4.93
CA LEU A 16 8.83 11.04 -6.14
C LEU A 16 8.51 12.22 -7.06
N SER A 17 7.91 13.28 -6.52
CA SER A 17 7.64 14.51 -7.28
C SER A 17 8.92 15.11 -7.88
N GLN A 18 10.03 15.09 -7.14
CA GLN A 18 11.32 15.56 -7.65
C GLN A 18 11.89 14.68 -8.76
N LYS A 19 11.78 13.35 -8.64
CA LYS A 19 12.15 12.43 -9.73
C LYS A 19 11.35 12.72 -10.99
N VAL A 20 10.02 12.82 -10.87
CA VAL A 20 9.12 13.12 -12.00
C VAL A 20 9.47 14.44 -12.66
N ALA A 21 9.78 15.48 -11.88
CA ALA A 21 10.20 16.77 -12.42
C ALA A 21 11.53 16.69 -13.19
N ILE A 22 12.52 15.95 -12.66
CA ILE A 22 13.82 15.75 -13.31
C ILE A 22 13.64 14.97 -14.62
N GLU A 23 12.91 13.85 -14.59
CA GLU A 23 12.67 12.99 -15.76
C GLU A 23 11.82 13.70 -16.81
N GLY A 24 10.78 14.44 -16.39
CA GLY A 24 9.94 15.25 -17.26
C GLY A 24 10.71 16.37 -17.94
N THR A 25 11.59 17.07 -17.20
CA THR A 25 12.49 18.08 -17.77
C THR A 25 13.44 17.45 -18.78
N LEU A 26 14.07 16.32 -18.45
CA LEU A 26 14.95 15.61 -19.37
C LEU A 26 14.18 15.23 -20.65
N LYS A 27 12.98 14.67 -20.53
CA LYS A 27 12.15 14.27 -21.67
C LYS A 27 11.76 15.45 -22.56
N ALA A 28 11.36 16.58 -21.97
CA ALA A 28 10.94 17.77 -22.70
C ALA A 28 12.09 18.41 -23.50
N TRP A 29 13.30 18.43 -22.93
CA TRP A 29 14.43 19.15 -23.52
C TRP A 29 15.39 18.24 -24.33
N LYS A 30 15.31 16.91 -24.20
CA LYS A 30 16.20 15.95 -24.90
C LYS A 30 16.21 16.10 -26.43
N SER A 31 15.11 16.52 -27.03
CA SER A 31 14.98 16.75 -28.47
C SER A 31 14.90 18.23 -28.86
N SER A 32 15.20 19.14 -27.93
CA SER A 32 15.15 20.58 -28.19
C SER A 32 16.38 21.01 -28.99
N ASN A 33 16.15 21.75 -30.06
CA ASN A 33 17.23 22.40 -30.83
C ASN A 33 17.84 23.60 -30.10
N MET A 34 17.24 24.06 -28.99
CA MET A 34 17.72 25.19 -28.20
C MET A 34 18.74 24.78 -27.13
N VAL A 35 18.78 23.50 -26.75
CA VAL A 35 19.62 23.00 -25.66
C VAL A 35 20.70 22.09 -26.23
N GLU A 36 21.93 22.59 -26.27
CA GLU A 36 23.08 21.81 -26.78
C GLU A 36 23.53 20.72 -25.80
N ARG A 37 23.48 21.01 -24.49
CA ARG A 37 23.92 20.09 -23.42
C ARG A 37 23.09 20.29 -22.16
N MET A 38 22.83 19.19 -21.45
CA MET A 38 22.18 19.18 -20.14
C MET A 38 23.12 18.56 -19.11
N PHE A 39 23.22 19.19 -17.94
CA PHE A 39 23.99 18.69 -16.81
C PHE A 39 23.12 18.65 -15.57
N LEU A 40 23.25 17.58 -14.80
CA LEU A 40 22.61 17.44 -13.51
C LEU A 40 23.57 17.91 -12.43
N TYR A 41 23.27 19.06 -11.81
CA TYR A 41 24.08 19.63 -10.74
C TYR A 41 23.76 18.95 -9.39
N GLY A 42 24.79 18.61 -8.60
CA GLY A 42 24.64 18.10 -7.23
C GLY A 42 24.51 16.57 -7.07
N TRP A 43 25.42 15.79 -7.68
CA TRP A 43 25.36 14.32 -7.73
C TRP A 43 25.35 13.63 -6.35
N ASP A 44 26.33 13.89 -5.48
CA ASP A 44 26.39 13.34 -4.12
C ASP A 44 27.30 14.20 -3.22
N LEU A 45 26.76 14.68 -2.10
CA LEU A 45 27.54 15.35 -1.05
C LEU A 45 27.11 14.83 0.32
N ARG A 46 27.09 13.50 0.48
CA ARG A 46 26.77 12.84 1.76
C ARG A 46 27.59 13.44 2.91
N PRO A 47 26.94 13.77 4.03
CA PRO A 47 27.65 14.18 5.24
C PRO A 47 28.61 13.08 5.68
N GLN A 48 29.77 13.46 6.21
CA GLN A 48 30.69 12.48 6.79
C GLN A 48 30.03 11.82 8.01
N ARG A 49 30.52 10.64 8.41
CA ARG A 49 29.97 9.84 9.53
C ARG A 49 29.81 10.61 10.87
N ASN A 50 30.48 11.74 11.04
CA ASN A 50 30.46 12.57 12.26
C ASN A 50 29.84 13.95 12.05
N THR A 51 29.07 14.16 10.99
CA THR A 51 28.39 15.43 10.74
C THR A 51 27.24 15.64 11.71
N ASP A 52 27.08 16.87 12.20
CA ASP A 52 26.03 17.22 13.16
C ASP A 52 24.63 16.95 12.59
N THR A 53 23.67 16.67 13.48
CA THR A 53 22.29 16.31 13.13
C THR A 53 21.61 17.34 12.22
N ASN A 54 21.95 18.62 12.35
CA ASN A 54 21.35 19.68 11.54
C ASN A 54 21.91 19.69 10.12
N SER A 55 23.22 19.51 9.96
CA SER A 55 23.84 19.35 8.64
C SER A 55 23.36 18.07 7.94
N PHE A 56 23.10 16.99 8.67
CA PHE A 56 22.48 15.78 8.11
C PHE A 56 21.05 16.06 7.63
N LYS A 57 20.21 16.70 8.46
CA LYS A 57 18.85 17.13 8.07
C LYS A 57 18.85 18.05 6.85
N ARG A 58 19.80 18.99 6.79
CA ARG A 58 19.99 19.89 5.63
C ARG A 58 20.39 19.13 4.37
N TRP A 59 21.23 18.10 4.50
CA TRP A 59 21.56 17.25 3.36
C TRP A 59 20.34 16.48 2.85
N GLN A 60 19.51 15.95 3.74
CA GLN A 60 18.27 15.25 3.37
C GLN A 60 17.30 16.18 2.60
N SER A 61 17.17 17.44 3.01
CA SER A 61 16.32 18.43 2.34
C SER A 61 16.97 19.15 1.14
N SER A 62 18.22 18.84 0.82
CA SER A 62 18.99 19.57 -0.20
C SER A 62 18.62 19.16 -1.63
N PHE A 63 19.12 19.94 -2.59
CA PHE A 63 19.02 19.69 -4.03
C PHE A 63 19.79 18.44 -4.50
N PHE A 64 20.58 17.81 -3.63
CA PHE A 64 21.36 16.63 -3.98
C PHE A 64 20.48 15.51 -4.54
N VAL A 65 21.03 14.81 -5.53
CA VAL A 65 20.24 13.90 -6.37
C VAL A 65 20.17 12.47 -5.81
N ASN A 66 20.95 12.19 -4.77
CA ASN A 66 20.92 10.92 -4.05
C ASN A 66 19.50 10.48 -3.72
N ARG A 67 19.22 9.20 -3.99
CA ARG A 67 17.91 8.55 -3.78
C ARG A 67 16.76 9.07 -4.64
N LYS A 68 16.87 10.24 -5.30
CA LYS A 68 15.84 10.78 -6.19
C LYS A 68 15.75 10.00 -7.50
N ILE A 69 16.87 9.78 -8.19
CA ILE A 69 16.87 9.05 -9.47
C ILE A 69 16.69 7.54 -9.27
N MET A 70 17.28 6.99 -8.20
CA MET A 70 17.21 5.55 -7.89
C MET A 70 15.92 5.18 -7.14
N LEU A 71 14.96 6.10 -7.03
CA LEU A 71 13.68 5.83 -6.38
C LEU A 71 12.92 4.84 -7.24
N ILE A 72 12.66 3.66 -6.68
CA ILE A 72 11.83 2.63 -7.27
C ILE A 72 10.48 2.70 -6.57
N THR A 73 9.42 2.57 -7.34
CA THR A 73 8.05 2.57 -6.82
C THR A 73 7.54 1.14 -6.73
N LEU A 74 6.52 0.90 -5.89
CA LEU A 74 5.80 -0.37 -5.87
C LEU A 74 5.29 -0.73 -7.25
N LEU A 75 4.83 0.28 -7.98
CA LEU A 75 4.36 0.15 -9.34
C LEU A 75 5.44 -0.40 -10.28
N ASP A 76 6.65 0.15 -10.22
CA ASP A 76 7.77 -0.30 -11.05
C ASP A 76 8.05 -1.78 -10.82
N ILE A 77 8.05 -2.23 -9.56
CA ILE A 77 8.28 -3.65 -9.20
C ILE A 77 7.16 -4.54 -9.74
N ILE A 78 5.91 -4.16 -9.53
CA ILE A 78 4.76 -4.96 -10.00
C ILE A 78 4.79 -5.07 -11.53
N GLN A 79 5.06 -3.98 -12.24
CA GLN A 79 5.16 -4.00 -13.71
C GLN A 79 6.29 -4.89 -14.20
N ASP A 80 7.45 -4.86 -13.55
CA ASP A 80 8.59 -5.71 -13.90
C ASP A 80 8.26 -7.20 -13.71
N VAL A 81 7.61 -7.54 -12.60
CA VAL A 81 7.16 -8.92 -12.31
C VAL A 81 6.13 -9.41 -13.33
N LEU A 82 5.15 -8.58 -13.69
CA LEU A 82 4.12 -8.92 -14.68
C LEU A 82 4.74 -9.06 -16.08
N GLN A 83 5.65 -8.16 -16.47
CA GLN A 83 6.35 -8.20 -17.74
C GLN A 83 7.21 -9.48 -17.86
N CYS A 84 7.96 -9.83 -16.81
CA CYS A 84 8.74 -11.07 -16.76
C CYS A 84 7.86 -12.33 -16.86
N SER A 85 6.57 -12.22 -16.56
CA SER A 85 5.57 -13.29 -16.66
C SER A 85 4.86 -13.35 -18.02
N GLY A 86 5.21 -12.47 -18.95
CA GLY A 86 4.59 -12.40 -20.28
C GLY A 86 3.29 -11.59 -20.33
N ILE A 87 2.93 -10.84 -19.28
CA ILE A 87 1.78 -9.94 -19.27
C ILE A 87 2.25 -8.57 -19.76
N ASP A 88 1.65 -8.08 -20.86
CA ASP A 88 2.01 -6.80 -21.45
C ASP A 88 1.55 -5.63 -20.57
N LYS A 89 2.37 -4.57 -20.47
CA LYS A 89 2.09 -3.36 -19.68
C LYS A 89 0.78 -2.68 -20.09
N LEU A 90 0.41 -2.77 -21.37
CA LEU A 90 -0.83 -2.19 -21.91
C LEU A 90 -2.11 -2.84 -21.34
N THR A 91 -2.00 -4.03 -20.74
CA THR A 91 -3.11 -4.76 -20.13
C THR A 91 -3.31 -4.43 -18.65
N VAL A 92 -2.45 -3.59 -18.06
CA VAL A 92 -2.46 -3.30 -16.63
C VAL A 92 -2.84 -1.85 -16.38
N ASN A 93 -3.97 -1.63 -15.72
CA ASN A 93 -4.37 -0.33 -15.22
C ASN A 93 -3.98 -0.21 -13.75
N ILE A 94 -3.42 0.92 -13.33
CA ILE A 94 -3.02 1.13 -11.94
C ILE A 94 -3.63 2.41 -11.41
N GLN A 95 -4.30 2.30 -10.26
CA GLN A 95 -4.91 3.42 -9.56
C GLN A 95 -4.33 3.54 -8.15
N ASN A 96 -3.66 4.66 -7.89
CA ASN A 96 -3.21 5.10 -6.57
C ASN A 96 -2.23 4.17 -5.82
N ILE A 97 -1.38 3.40 -6.52
CA ILE A 97 -0.38 2.48 -5.91
C ILE A 97 1.07 3.04 -5.98
N ASP A 98 1.24 4.33 -6.31
CA ASP A 98 2.56 4.92 -6.50
C ASP A 98 3.27 5.23 -5.16
N LYS A 99 3.71 4.19 -4.47
CA LYS A 99 4.44 4.27 -3.20
C LYS A 99 5.93 4.01 -3.47
N ALA A 100 6.77 4.94 -3.03
CA ALA A 100 8.23 4.76 -3.06
C ALA A 100 8.65 3.59 -2.17
N ILE A 101 9.64 2.82 -2.62
CA ILE A 101 10.23 1.66 -1.93
C ILE A 101 11.74 1.85 -1.84
N TYR A 102 12.34 1.52 -0.69
CA TYR A 102 13.79 1.64 -0.50
C TYR A 102 14.58 0.55 -1.24
N GLY A 103 14.00 -0.64 -1.36
CA GLY A 103 14.55 -1.76 -2.12
C GLY A 103 13.69 -3.00 -1.96
N TYR A 104 13.79 -3.92 -2.92
CA TYR A 104 13.17 -5.23 -2.89
C TYR A 104 14.14 -6.23 -3.53
N SER A 105 14.25 -7.43 -2.97
CA SER A 105 15.15 -8.45 -3.50
C SER A 105 14.44 -9.78 -3.62
N ILE A 106 14.58 -10.44 -4.77
CA ILE A 106 14.06 -11.79 -4.99
C ILE A 106 15.27 -12.72 -5.04
N SER A 107 15.57 -13.35 -3.90
CA SER A 107 16.77 -14.21 -3.74
C SER A 107 16.51 -15.68 -4.06
N LYS A 108 15.24 -16.07 -4.22
CA LYS A 108 14.80 -17.45 -4.46
C LYS A 108 13.86 -17.49 -5.66
N LYS A 109 13.75 -18.68 -6.27
CA LYS A 109 12.77 -18.92 -7.33
C LYS A 109 11.36 -18.88 -6.75
N LEU A 110 10.62 -17.82 -7.04
CA LEU A 110 9.22 -17.61 -6.67
C LEU A 110 8.37 -17.49 -7.94
N SER A 111 7.09 -17.85 -7.87
CA SER A 111 6.18 -17.50 -8.95
C SER A 111 5.85 -16.00 -8.89
N ALA A 112 5.47 -15.42 -10.02
CA ALA A 112 5.02 -14.03 -10.05
C ALA A 112 3.81 -13.79 -9.14
N TRP A 113 2.91 -14.78 -9.04
CA TRP A 113 1.77 -14.72 -8.12
C TRP A 113 2.22 -14.65 -6.66
N ASP A 114 3.23 -15.42 -6.26
CA ASP A 114 3.74 -15.41 -4.88
C ASP A 114 4.36 -14.05 -4.54
N ILE A 115 5.14 -13.47 -5.47
CA ILE A 115 5.74 -12.14 -5.32
C ILE A 115 4.64 -11.08 -5.16
N ILE A 116 3.63 -11.11 -6.03
CA ILE A 116 2.52 -10.17 -5.97
C ILE A 116 1.71 -10.34 -4.68
N LYS A 117 1.53 -11.58 -4.19
CA LYS A 117 0.86 -11.85 -2.92
C LYS A 117 1.64 -11.34 -1.71
N GLU A 118 2.96 -11.46 -1.73
CA GLU A 118 3.85 -10.85 -0.73
C GLU A 118 3.70 -9.33 -0.72
N LEU A 119 3.77 -8.68 -1.89
CA LEU A 119 3.61 -7.23 -1.98
C LEU A 119 2.19 -6.79 -1.56
N GLN A 120 1.18 -7.58 -1.90
CA GLN A 120 -0.22 -7.34 -1.53
C GLN A 120 -0.41 -7.38 -0.01
N SER A 121 0.23 -8.32 0.70
CA SER A 121 0.11 -8.41 2.16
C SER A 121 0.77 -7.24 2.89
N VAL A 122 1.84 -6.67 2.32
CA VAL A 122 2.58 -5.55 2.92
C VAL A 122 1.93 -4.20 2.63
N TYR A 123 1.51 -3.95 1.38
CA TYR A 123 1.04 -2.63 0.94
C TYR A 123 -0.49 -2.50 0.85
N ASN A 124 -1.23 -3.59 1.08
CA ASN A 124 -2.68 -3.67 1.06
C ASN A 124 -3.31 -3.06 -0.22
N PHE A 125 -3.01 -3.65 -1.37
CA PHE A 125 -3.71 -3.32 -2.62
C PHE A 125 -4.61 -4.47 -3.05
N THR A 126 -5.60 -4.21 -3.91
CA THR A 126 -6.46 -5.23 -4.50
C THR A 126 -6.21 -5.31 -5.99
N ILE A 127 -6.28 -6.51 -6.56
CA ILE A 127 -6.14 -6.78 -7.98
C ILE A 127 -7.49 -7.23 -8.49
N ARG A 128 -7.96 -6.66 -9.59
CA ARG A 128 -9.21 -7.03 -10.24
C ARG A 128 -8.98 -7.16 -11.74
N GLU A 129 -9.77 -8.00 -12.37
CA GLU A 129 -9.88 -8.00 -13.82
C GLU A 129 -11.10 -7.17 -14.22
N GLU A 130 -10.89 -6.14 -15.03
CA GLU A 130 -11.93 -5.25 -15.50
C GLU A 130 -11.72 -5.00 -16.99
N SER A 131 -12.74 -5.29 -17.81
CA SER A 131 -12.72 -5.01 -19.25
C SER A 131 -11.48 -5.58 -19.98
N ASN A 132 -11.12 -6.84 -19.68
CA ASN A 132 -9.92 -7.53 -20.17
C ASN A 132 -8.59 -6.88 -19.77
N GLN A 133 -8.57 -6.07 -18.70
CA GLN A 133 -7.37 -5.49 -18.13
C GLN A 133 -7.26 -5.83 -16.64
N ILE A 134 -6.03 -6.05 -16.18
CA ILE A 134 -5.73 -6.21 -14.76
C ILE A 134 -5.65 -4.82 -14.14
N THR A 135 -6.59 -4.47 -13.28
CA THR A 135 -6.59 -3.21 -12.54
C THR A 135 -6.13 -3.42 -11.11
N LEU A 136 -5.13 -2.64 -10.68
CA LEU A 136 -4.67 -2.62 -9.30
C LEU A 136 -5.16 -1.35 -8.57
N TYR A 137 -5.72 -1.53 -7.39
CA TYR A 137 -6.27 -0.47 -6.53
C TYR A 137 -5.60 -0.45 -5.16
N SER A 138 -5.12 0.71 -4.69
CA SER A 138 -4.75 0.85 -3.27
C SER A 138 -5.99 0.74 -2.39
N MET A 139 -5.86 0.11 -1.23
CA MET A 139 -6.90 0.14 -0.20
C MET A 139 -6.63 1.25 0.82
N PRO A 140 -7.68 1.84 1.41
CA PRO A 140 -9.09 1.74 0.99
C PRO A 140 -9.34 2.46 -0.36
N PRO A 141 -10.32 2.03 -1.16
CA PRO A 141 -10.74 2.76 -2.35
C PRO A 141 -11.30 4.14 -1.99
N GLU A 142 -11.17 5.10 -2.91
CA GLU A 142 -11.69 6.47 -2.72
C GLU A 142 -13.21 6.51 -2.58
N ASN A 143 -13.91 5.56 -3.24
CA ASN A 143 -15.37 5.49 -3.24
C ASN A 143 -15.86 4.34 -2.36
N VAL A 144 -16.64 4.69 -1.33
CA VAL A 144 -17.43 3.75 -0.53
C VAL A 144 -18.88 3.80 -1.02
N ILE A 145 -19.46 2.65 -1.34
CA ILE A 145 -20.80 2.57 -1.94
C ILE A 145 -21.83 2.42 -0.83
N ALA A 146 -22.66 3.44 -0.63
CA ALA A 146 -23.73 3.39 0.38
C ALA A 146 -24.88 2.50 -0.10
N ILE A 147 -25.27 1.52 0.74
CA ILE A 147 -26.43 0.66 0.50
C ILE A 147 -27.61 1.19 1.31
N SER A 148 -28.75 1.36 0.66
CA SER A 148 -29.98 1.78 1.32
C SER A 148 -30.48 0.72 2.30
N LYS A 149 -30.87 1.13 3.51
CA LYS A 149 -31.49 0.25 4.52
C LYS A 149 -32.68 -0.53 3.96
N ASN A 150 -33.48 0.10 3.11
CA ASN A 150 -34.70 -0.51 2.54
C ASN A 150 -34.40 -1.60 1.51
N ASP A 151 -33.16 -1.67 1.02
CA ASP A 151 -32.75 -2.64 0.03
C ASP A 151 -32.07 -3.87 0.65
N ILE A 152 -31.93 -3.91 1.96
CA ILE A 152 -31.32 -5.04 2.68
C ILE A 152 -32.45 -5.85 3.31
N GLU A 153 -32.61 -7.09 2.86
CA GLU A 153 -33.51 -8.03 3.51
C GLU A 153 -32.92 -8.45 4.86
N VAL A 154 -33.42 -7.85 5.94
CA VAL A 154 -32.90 -8.05 7.31
C VAL A 154 -32.92 -9.52 7.72
N GLU A 155 -33.96 -10.27 7.31
CA GLU A 155 -34.08 -11.71 7.60
C GLU A 155 -32.98 -12.55 6.95
N ASN A 156 -32.41 -12.07 5.84
CA ASN A 156 -31.33 -12.73 5.10
C ASN A 156 -29.95 -12.13 5.41
N CYS A 157 -29.86 -11.22 6.38
CA CYS A 157 -28.60 -10.64 6.84
C CYS A 157 -28.07 -11.44 8.05
N THR A 158 -27.01 -12.22 7.84
CA THR A 158 -26.34 -12.94 8.93
C THR A 158 -24.98 -12.34 9.22
N VAL A 159 -24.72 -12.05 10.49
CA VAL A 159 -23.42 -11.57 10.96
C VAL A 159 -22.81 -12.64 11.86
N THR A 160 -21.66 -13.16 11.45
CA THR A 160 -20.89 -14.13 12.24
C THR A 160 -19.62 -13.47 12.74
N ARG A 161 -19.41 -13.48 14.06
CA ARG A 161 -18.23 -12.91 14.70
C ARG A 161 -17.42 -13.99 15.40
N THR A 162 -16.16 -14.14 15.00
CA THR A 162 -15.21 -15.03 15.71
C THR A 162 -14.82 -14.40 17.05
N ALA A 163 -14.71 -15.22 18.10
CA ALA A 163 -14.42 -14.75 19.45
C ALA A 163 -13.04 -14.05 19.56
N ALA A 164 -12.98 -12.98 20.37
CA ALA A 164 -11.83 -12.07 20.44
C ALA A 164 -10.54 -12.66 21.06
N ASN A 165 -10.61 -13.86 21.63
CA ASN A 165 -9.51 -14.49 22.37
C ASN A 165 -8.69 -15.47 21.52
N LEU A 166 -8.84 -15.43 20.18
CA LEU A 166 -8.14 -16.29 19.22
C LEU A 166 -7.37 -15.46 18.17
N HIS A 167 -6.83 -14.31 18.56
CA HIS A 167 -6.13 -13.45 17.60
C HIS A 167 -4.66 -13.80 17.51
N ASN A 168 -4.23 -14.13 16.29
CA ASN A 168 -2.85 -14.39 15.97
C ASN A 168 -2.03 -13.10 16.16
N THR A 169 -0.82 -13.24 16.68
CA THR A 169 0.15 -12.15 16.72
C THR A 169 0.81 -12.05 15.35
N PRO A 170 0.62 -10.96 14.57
CA PRO A 170 1.32 -10.78 13.32
C PRO A 170 2.80 -10.51 13.58
N VAL A 171 3.66 -11.20 12.85
CA VAL A 171 5.11 -11.01 12.86
C VAL A 171 5.59 -10.76 11.44
N LEU A 172 6.25 -9.63 11.22
CA LEU A 172 6.84 -9.25 9.94
C LEU A 172 8.35 -9.39 9.99
N PHE A 173 8.94 -10.21 9.11
CA PHE A 173 10.38 -10.24 8.86
C PHE A 173 10.72 -9.39 7.64
N TYR A 174 11.69 -8.48 7.77
CA TYR A 174 12.08 -7.53 6.73
C TYR A 174 13.57 -7.21 6.78
N ILE A 175 14.09 -6.57 5.72
CA ILE A 175 15.48 -6.09 5.68
C ILE A 175 15.51 -4.66 6.23
N SER A 176 16.17 -4.42 7.37
CA SER A 176 16.16 -3.08 7.98
C SER A 176 17.23 -2.17 7.38
N MET A 177 16.80 -1.04 6.81
CA MET A 177 17.73 -0.04 6.27
C MET A 177 18.65 0.58 7.34
N ARG A 178 18.20 0.62 8.59
CA ARG A 178 18.92 1.28 9.70
C ARG A 178 19.98 0.40 10.36
N PHE A 179 19.87 -0.90 10.19
CA PHE A 179 20.74 -1.89 10.82
C PHE A 179 21.55 -2.62 9.76
N ASP A 180 22.26 -1.85 8.93
CA ASP A 180 23.16 -2.35 7.88
C ASP A 180 22.54 -3.43 6.97
N TYR A 181 21.25 -3.29 6.63
CA TYR A 181 20.50 -4.23 5.80
C TYR A 181 20.45 -5.66 6.37
N GLN A 182 20.46 -5.79 7.69
CA GLN A 182 20.23 -7.07 8.36
C GLN A 182 18.74 -7.39 8.46
N ILE A 183 18.42 -8.69 8.47
CA ILE A 183 17.05 -9.17 8.68
C ILE A 183 16.63 -8.87 10.11
N ARG A 184 15.46 -8.24 10.25
CA ARG A 184 14.82 -7.96 11.53
C ARG A 184 13.39 -8.45 11.52
N SER A 185 12.83 -8.61 12.71
CA SER A 185 11.41 -8.84 12.90
C SER A 185 10.75 -7.68 13.64
N GLN A 186 9.49 -7.41 13.30
CA GLN A 186 8.59 -6.53 14.03
C GLN A 186 7.32 -7.32 14.36
N SER A 187 6.77 -7.14 15.55
CA SER A 187 5.52 -7.79 15.97
C SER A 187 4.65 -6.83 16.76
N TYR A 188 3.35 -7.12 16.82
CA TYR A 188 2.39 -6.36 17.62
C TYR A 188 1.55 -7.32 18.45
N SER A 189 1.54 -7.11 19.77
CA SER A 189 0.80 -7.93 20.73
C SER A 189 0.09 -7.02 21.73
N THR A 190 -1.13 -7.41 22.11
CA THR A 190 -1.88 -6.79 23.21
C THR A 190 -1.96 -7.76 24.39
N HIS A 191 -2.22 -7.27 25.60
CA HIS A 191 -2.38 -8.13 26.79
C HIS A 191 -3.49 -9.19 26.67
N LYS A 192 -4.34 -9.12 25.63
CA LYS A 192 -5.44 -10.05 25.35
C LYS A 192 -5.09 -11.16 24.34
N THR A 193 -3.93 -11.11 23.69
CA THR A 193 -3.51 -12.18 22.77
C THR A 193 -3.02 -13.37 23.58
N THR A 194 -3.77 -14.47 23.55
CA THR A 194 -3.32 -15.77 24.05
C THR A 194 -2.17 -16.25 23.18
N HIS A 195 -1.00 -16.43 23.80
CA HIS A 195 0.16 -17.06 23.18
C HIS A 195 -0.28 -18.40 22.58
N ASN A 196 -0.13 -18.59 21.26
CA ASN A 196 0.19 -19.86 20.61
C ASN A 196 0.16 -19.84 19.08
N ILE A 197 -0.43 -18.83 18.42
CA ILE A 197 -0.49 -18.79 16.96
C ILE A 197 0.08 -17.47 16.44
N THR A 198 1.22 -17.55 15.75
CA THR A 198 1.88 -16.43 15.07
C THR A 198 1.55 -16.48 13.59
N ASP A 199 0.96 -15.41 13.06
CA ASP A 199 0.82 -15.25 11.62
C ASP A 199 2.08 -14.53 11.11
N THR A 200 2.90 -15.24 10.35
CA THR A 200 4.25 -14.77 10.01
C THR A 200 4.32 -14.37 8.54
N VAL A 201 4.59 -13.09 8.30
CA VAL A 201 4.84 -12.56 6.97
C VAL A 201 6.35 -12.38 6.81
N HIS A 202 6.93 -13.12 5.86
CA HIS A 202 8.31 -12.91 5.44
C HIS A 202 8.32 -12.04 4.20
N THR A 203 9.03 -10.90 4.27
CA THR A 203 9.27 -10.07 3.11
C THR A 203 10.75 -9.80 2.88
N SER A 204 11.12 -9.70 1.61
CA SER A 204 12.45 -9.27 1.17
C SER A 204 12.52 -7.78 0.84
N LEU A 205 11.52 -7.01 1.30
CA LEU A 205 11.49 -5.56 1.24
C LEU A 205 12.49 -4.95 2.22
N VAL A 206 13.17 -3.92 1.75
CA VAL A 206 13.96 -3.02 2.58
C VAL A 206 13.02 -1.97 3.18
N LEU A 207 12.90 -1.96 4.50
CA LEU A 207 12.01 -1.06 5.23
C LEU A 207 12.80 -0.30 6.30
N ASP A 208 12.29 0.88 6.67
CA ASP A 208 12.63 1.46 7.96
C ASP A 208 11.77 0.85 9.08
N ASP A 209 12.25 0.93 10.33
CA ASP A 209 11.57 0.25 11.44
C ASP A 209 10.17 0.85 11.74
N LYS A 210 9.94 2.13 11.41
CA LYS A 210 8.63 2.78 11.59
C LYS A 210 7.63 2.32 10.53
N GLN A 211 8.07 2.08 9.30
CA GLN A 211 7.26 1.45 8.26
C GLN A 211 6.86 0.04 8.68
N ALA A 212 7.81 -0.76 9.14
CA ALA A 212 7.55 -2.11 9.62
C ALA A 212 6.52 -2.11 10.77
N GLU A 213 6.64 -1.19 11.73
CA GLU A 213 5.68 -1.02 12.83
C GLU A 213 4.26 -0.71 12.30
N LYS A 214 4.14 0.23 11.35
CA LYS A 214 2.85 0.57 10.72
C LYS A 214 2.23 -0.61 9.97
N ILE A 215 3.04 -1.37 9.22
CA ILE A 215 2.58 -2.54 8.47
C ILE A 215 2.03 -3.59 9.44
N VAL A 216 2.75 -3.88 10.53
CA VAL A 216 2.32 -4.88 11.51
C VAL A 216 1.05 -4.43 12.24
N LEU A 217 0.96 -3.16 12.64
CA LEU A 217 -0.25 -2.61 13.27
C LEU A 217 -1.46 -2.71 12.34
N HIS A 218 -1.30 -2.30 11.08
CA HIS A 218 -2.37 -2.41 10.08
C HIS A 218 -2.76 -3.88 9.83
N THR A 219 -1.79 -4.79 9.76
CA THR A 219 -2.06 -6.23 9.62
C THR A 219 -2.86 -6.77 10.80
N TYR A 220 -2.55 -6.32 12.02
CA TYR A 220 -3.31 -6.66 13.21
C TYR A 220 -4.76 -6.16 13.13
N ASP A 221 -4.98 -4.91 12.72
CA ASP A 221 -6.31 -4.34 12.52
C ASP A 221 -7.10 -5.10 11.45
N GLU A 222 -6.45 -5.54 10.37
CA GLU A 222 -7.07 -6.40 9.36
C GLU A 222 -7.48 -7.77 9.92
N ILE A 223 -6.63 -8.40 10.72
CA ILE A 223 -6.94 -9.68 11.37
C ILE A 223 -8.16 -9.51 12.28
N ILE A 224 -8.23 -8.41 13.05
CA ILE A 224 -9.37 -8.13 13.92
C ILE A 224 -10.65 -7.93 13.11
N THR A 225 -10.60 -7.08 12.10
CA THR A 225 -11.77 -6.69 11.31
C THR A 225 -12.31 -7.84 10.46
N LYS A 226 -11.43 -8.70 9.92
CA LYS A 226 -11.81 -9.96 9.23
C LYS A 226 -12.56 -10.97 10.10
N ASN A 227 -12.59 -10.81 11.42
CA ASN A 227 -13.36 -11.72 12.30
C ASN A 227 -14.86 -11.52 12.23
N THR A 228 -15.34 -10.40 11.66
CA THR A 228 -16.77 -10.18 11.46
C THR A 228 -17.10 -10.38 10.00
N ILE A 229 -17.78 -11.48 9.70
CA ILE A 229 -18.23 -11.84 8.36
C ILE A 229 -19.72 -11.52 8.26
N TYR A 230 -20.09 -10.84 7.18
CA TYR A 230 -21.46 -10.47 6.83
C TYR A 230 -21.87 -11.29 5.61
N LYS A 231 -23.08 -11.81 5.65
CA LYS A 231 -23.76 -12.34 4.47
C LYS A 231 -25.08 -11.61 4.34
N MET A 232 -25.39 -11.10 3.15
CA MET A 232 -26.64 -10.41 2.90
C MET A 232 -27.10 -10.59 1.46
N THR A 233 -28.39 -10.39 1.27
CA THR A 233 -29.05 -10.40 -0.03
C THR A 233 -29.38 -8.97 -0.43
N LEU A 234 -28.99 -8.58 -1.65
CA LEU A 234 -29.22 -7.27 -2.23
C LEU A 234 -30.05 -7.40 -3.53
N PRO A 235 -30.88 -6.41 -3.87
CA PRO A 235 -31.60 -6.38 -5.14
C PRO A 235 -30.67 -6.15 -6.33
N LEU A 236 -31.12 -6.56 -7.52
CA LEU A 236 -30.34 -6.48 -8.78
C LEU A 236 -29.91 -5.06 -9.18
N ARG A 237 -30.45 -3.99 -8.59
CA ARG A 237 -29.94 -2.62 -8.83
C ARG A 237 -28.46 -2.47 -8.45
N TYR A 238 -27.96 -3.33 -7.55
CA TYR A 238 -26.56 -3.37 -7.12
C TYR A 238 -25.68 -4.30 -7.97
N LEU A 239 -26.13 -4.68 -9.19
CA LEU A 239 -25.35 -5.54 -10.10
C LEU A 239 -24.01 -4.92 -10.53
N HIS A 240 -23.86 -3.61 -10.38
CA HIS A 240 -22.61 -2.91 -10.65
C HIS A 240 -21.53 -3.13 -9.58
N LEU A 241 -21.87 -3.70 -8.42
CA LEU A 241 -20.91 -4.05 -7.37
C LEU A 241 -19.97 -5.15 -7.86
N LYS A 242 -18.72 -5.10 -7.40
CA LYS A 242 -17.68 -6.09 -7.72
C LYS A 242 -17.04 -6.65 -6.46
N ILE A 243 -16.40 -7.81 -6.60
CA ILE A 243 -15.57 -8.38 -5.53
C ILE A 243 -14.45 -7.39 -5.19
N GLY A 244 -14.27 -7.15 -3.90
CA GLY A 244 -13.33 -6.20 -3.34
C GLY A 244 -13.87 -4.79 -3.13
N ASP A 245 -15.10 -4.47 -3.57
CA ASP A 245 -15.70 -3.15 -3.29
C ASP A 245 -15.97 -3.01 -1.80
N ILE A 246 -15.90 -1.76 -1.31
CA ILE A 246 -16.33 -1.43 0.04
C ILE A 246 -17.72 -0.82 -0.02
N ILE A 247 -18.64 -1.44 0.72
CA ILE A 247 -20.00 -0.94 0.90
C ILE A 247 -20.16 -0.38 2.32
N GLU A 248 -20.95 0.68 2.46
CA GLU A 248 -21.39 1.18 3.76
C GLU A 248 -22.82 0.69 4.01
N VAL A 249 -23.03 0.01 5.14
CA VAL A 249 -24.33 -0.51 5.54
C VAL A 249 -24.77 0.13 6.85
N LYS A 250 -25.91 0.82 6.79
CA LYS A 250 -26.55 1.50 7.94
C LYS A 250 -27.91 0.88 8.24
N LEU A 251 -27.95 -0.03 9.21
CA LEU A 251 -29.15 -0.59 9.82
C LEU A 251 -29.31 -0.05 11.25
N GLU A 252 -30.45 -0.28 11.89
CA GLU A 252 -30.71 0.20 13.26
C GLU A 252 -29.69 -0.28 14.30
N TYR A 253 -29.12 -1.46 14.10
CA TYR A 253 -28.18 -2.11 15.03
C TYR A 253 -26.79 -2.34 14.42
N LEU A 254 -26.53 -1.85 13.21
CA LEU A 254 -25.33 -2.16 12.45
C LEU A 254 -24.94 -0.96 11.61
N ASN A 255 -23.75 -0.42 11.85
CA ASN A 255 -23.18 0.69 11.09
C ASN A 255 -21.73 0.35 10.77
N ASP A 256 -21.53 -0.40 9.70
CA ASP A 256 -20.23 -0.96 9.35
C ASP A 256 -19.91 -0.74 7.87
N THR A 257 -18.62 -0.60 7.59
CA THR A 257 -18.06 -0.68 6.24
C THR A 257 -17.61 -2.11 5.96
N ILE A 258 -18.10 -2.70 4.88
CA ILE A 258 -17.93 -4.11 4.55
C ILE A 258 -17.19 -4.21 3.21
N LYS A 259 -16.07 -4.94 3.18
CA LYS A 259 -15.40 -5.30 1.93
C LYS A 259 -15.99 -6.58 1.38
N ILE A 260 -16.48 -6.54 0.15
CA ILE A 260 -17.03 -7.71 -0.55
C ILE A 260 -15.90 -8.70 -0.85
N MET A 261 -16.06 -9.94 -0.40
CA MET A 261 -15.12 -11.05 -0.63
C MET A 261 -15.66 -12.03 -1.68
N GLU A 262 -16.95 -12.30 -1.63
CA GLU A 262 -17.63 -13.18 -2.59
C GLU A 262 -18.96 -12.56 -3.02
N MET A 263 -19.34 -12.85 -4.26
CA MET A 263 -20.61 -12.43 -4.83
C MET A 263 -21.19 -13.58 -5.67
N ARG A 264 -22.48 -13.85 -5.49
CA ARG A 264 -23.24 -14.80 -6.30
C ARG A 264 -24.49 -14.12 -6.84
N ILE A 265 -24.62 -14.08 -8.15
CA ILE A 265 -25.76 -13.49 -8.84
C ILE A 265 -26.79 -14.59 -9.07
N LEU A 266 -28.00 -14.39 -8.56
CA LEU A 266 -29.16 -15.22 -8.85
C LEU A 266 -30.13 -14.45 -9.76
N SER A 267 -31.18 -15.13 -10.23
CA SER A 267 -32.15 -14.58 -11.20
C SER A 267 -32.86 -13.31 -10.73
N THR A 268 -32.98 -13.08 -9.41
CA THR A 268 -33.77 -11.97 -8.84
C THR A 268 -33.00 -11.12 -7.82
N HIS A 269 -31.87 -11.62 -7.30
CA HIS A 269 -31.11 -10.99 -6.22
C HIS A 269 -29.62 -11.32 -6.33
N ILE A 270 -28.80 -10.59 -5.57
CA ILE A 270 -27.36 -10.80 -5.45
C ILE A 270 -27.08 -11.17 -4.00
N HIS A 271 -26.44 -12.31 -3.79
CA HIS A 271 -25.89 -12.66 -2.49
C HIS A 271 -24.46 -12.17 -2.42
N ILE A 272 -24.15 -11.40 -1.38
CA ILE A 272 -22.79 -10.96 -1.09
C ILE A 272 -22.34 -11.53 0.24
N MET A 273 -21.05 -11.89 0.29
CA MET A 273 -20.35 -12.19 1.54
C MET A 273 -19.16 -11.26 1.62
N GLY A 274 -18.97 -10.64 2.78
CA GLY A 274 -17.89 -9.70 3.02
C GLY A 274 -17.46 -9.70 4.46
N TYR A 275 -16.41 -8.96 4.75
CA TYR A 275 -15.90 -8.78 6.11
C TYR A 275 -15.86 -7.31 6.48
N ALA A 276 -15.98 -7.00 7.77
CA ALA A 276 -15.80 -5.63 8.24
C ALA A 276 -14.42 -5.13 7.84
N CYS A 277 -14.31 -3.90 7.36
CA CYS A 277 -13.02 -3.30 7.02
C CYS A 277 -12.95 -1.88 7.54
N SER A 278 -11.76 -1.44 7.93
CA SER A 278 -11.51 -0.02 8.22
C SER A 278 -11.27 0.75 6.92
N VAL A 279 -11.83 1.96 6.83
CA VAL A 279 -11.60 2.93 5.75
C VAL A 279 -10.53 3.96 6.11
N ALA A 280 -9.76 3.74 7.18
CA ALA A 280 -8.62 4.59 7.49
C ALA A 280 -7.52 4.45 6.42
N PRO A 281 -6.97 5.56 5.88
CA PRO A 281 -5.93 5.49 4.86
C PRO A 281 -4.64 4.88 5.42
N PHE A 282 -4.11 3.85 4.74
CA PHE A 282 -2.86 3.19 5.10
C PHE A 282 -1.69 3.68 4.22
N ASN A 283 -0.71 4.34 4.85
CA ASN A 283 0.52 4.76 4.17
C ASN A 283 1.77 4.08 4.75
N ALA A 284 2.22 3.04 4.04
CA ALA A 284 3.50 2.36 4.23
C ALA A 284 4.62 2.86 3.30
N GLY A 285 4.40 3.97 2.59
CA GLY A 285 5.42 4.57 1.72
C GLY A 285 6.64 5.06 2.50
N VAL A 286 7.71 5.35 1.78
CA VAL A 286 8.93 5.95 2.34
C VAL A 286 8.58 7.27 3.02
N PHE A 287 8.91 7.38 4.31
CA PHE A 287 8.88 8.67 5.00
C PHE A 287 10.21 9.39 4.76
N PRO A 288 10.21 10.71 4.52
CA PRO A 288 11.43 11.48 4.64
C PRO A 288 11.95 11.29 6.08
N ILE A 289 13.16 10.72 6.19
CA ILE A 289 13.85 10.51 7.47
C ILE A 289 14.18 11.84 8.10
#